data_AF-A0A6Y6DM52-F1
#
_entry.id   AF-A0A6Y6DM52-F1
#
_cell.length_a   1.000
_cell.length_b   1.000
_cell.length_c   1.000
_cell.angle_alpha   90.00
_cell.angle_beta   90.00
_cell.angle_gamma   90.00
#
_symmetry.space_group_name_H-M   'P 1'
#
loop_
_entity.id
_entity.type
_entity.pdbx_description
1 polymer ?
#
loop_
_entity_poly.entity_id
_entity_poly.type
_entity_poly.pdbx_seq_one_letter_code
_entity_poly.pdbx_strand_id
1 'polypeptide(L)'
;MTVITYGKSTFAGNAKTRRHERRRKLAIERDTICNIIDSIFGCDAPDASQEVKSHRVDRVTKAVSRAGNKVKQEKVERKQNRIYYHDANPLGNKIHAVQKQRGKSIPAYYD
;
A
#
# COMPACT_ATOMS: atom_id res chain seq x y z
N MET A 1 -55.47 -37.40 43.18
CA MET A 1 -54.11 -36.81 43.19
C MET A 1 -53.83 -36.24 41.81
N THR A 2 -53.69 -34.93 41.69
CA THR A 2 -53.33 -34.27 40.42
C THR A 2 -51.80 -34.19 40.34
N VAL A 3 -51.21 -34.96 39.42
CA VAL A 3 -49.76 -34.96 39.18
C VAL A 3 -49.43 -33.76 38.30
N ILE A 4 -48.80 -32.74 38.88
CA ILE A 4 -48.32 -31.58 38.12
C ILE A 4 -47.02 -31.99 37.41
N THR A 5 -47.09 -32.21 36.10
CA THR A 5 -45.91 -32.38 35.24
C THR A 5 -45.30 -31.02 34.92
N TYR A 6 -44.13 -30.74 35.48
CA TYR A 6 -43.34 -29.56 35.13
C TYR A 6 -42.68 -29.77 33.77
N GLY A 7 -42.96 -28.88 32.81
CA GLY A 7 -42.30 -28.88 31.50
C GLY A 7 -40.78 -28.69 31.64
N LYS A 8 -39.99 -29.38 30.83
CA LYS A 8 -38.54 -29.23 30.74
C LYS A 8 -38.21 -27.76 30.42
N SER A 9 -37.57 -27.07 31.36
CA SER A 9 -37.04 -25.72 31.15
C SER A 9 -36.05 -25.74 29.99
N THR A 10 -36.36 -25.05 28.89
CA THR A 10 -35.38 -24.70 27.87
C THR A 10 -34.54 -23.55 28.41
N PHE A 11 -33.64 -23.85 29.34
CA PHE A 11 -32.66 -22.89 29.81
C PHE A 11 -31.71 -22.55 28.65
N ALA A 12 -32.10 -21.61 27.80
CA ALA A 12 -31.36 -21.11 26.63
C ALA A 12 -30.17 -20.22 27.03
N GLY A 13 -29.55 -20.55 28.17
CA GLY A 13 -28.46 -19.81 28.77
C GLY A 13 -28.79 -18.36 29.15
N ASN A 14 -27.89 -17.74 29.89
CA ASN A 14 -27.89 -16.31 30.17
C ASN A 14 -27.64 -15.52 28.85
N ALA A 15 -28.16 -14.30 28.70
CA ALA A 15 -27.88 -13.43 27.55
C ALA A 15 -26.38 -13.34 27.21
N LYS A 16 -25.51 -13.37 28.22
CA LYS A 16 -24.05 -13.43 28.13
C LYS A 16 -23.54 -14.72 27.49
N THR A 17 -24.14 -15.88 27.77
CA THR A 17 -23.73 -17.16 27.15
C THR A 17 -24.14 -17.18 25.68
N ARG A 18 -25.35 -16.72 25.34
CA ARG A 18 -25.79 -16.56 23.94
C ARG A 18 -24.90 -15.60 23.14
N ARG A 19 -24.39 -14.54 23.77
CA ARG A 19 -23.42 -13.62 23.13
C ARG A 19 -22.06 -14.29 22.96
N HIS A 20 -21.63 -15.10 23.93
CA HIS A 20 -20.37 -15.82 23.84
C HIS A 20 -20.40 -16.90 22.74
N GLU A 21 -21.48 -17.68 22.65
CA GLU A 21 -21.70 -18.68 21.60
C GLU A 21 -21.70 -18.07 20.20
N ARG A 22 -22.42 -16.95 20.01
CA ARG A 22 -22.40 -16.21 18.74
C ARG A 22 -21.00 -15.73 18.36
N ARG A 23 -20.22 -15.21 19.32
CA ARG A 23 -18.83 -14.79 19.08
C ARG A 23 -17.91 -15.98 18.80
N ARG A 24 -18.09 -17.10 19.50
CA ARG A 24 -17.31 -18.33 19.32
C ARG A 24 -17.51 -18.92 17.93
N LYS A 25 -18.75 -18.96 17.44
CA LYS A 25 -19.05 -19.44 16.08
C LYS A 25 -18.31 -18.62 15.01
N LEU A 26 -18.37 -17.29 15.11
CA LEU A 26 -17.66 -16.38 14.19
C LEU A 26 -16.13 -16.47 14.32
N ALA A 27 -15.62 -16.75 15.51
CA ALA A 27 -14.18 -16.95 15.71
C ALA A 27 -13.71 -18.25 15.05
N ILE A 28 -14.44 -19.35 15.25
CA ILE A 28 -14.15 -20.64 14.60
C ILE A 28 -14.15 -20.49 13.08
N GLU A 29 -15.15 -19.82 12.49
CA GLU A 29 -15.18 -19.57 11.04
C GLU A 29 -13.95 -18.77 10.58
N ARG A 30 -13.56 -17.72 11.32
CA ARG A 30 -12.32 -16.97 11.03
C ARG A 30 -11.08 -17.83 11.12
N ASP A 31 -10.94 -18.63 12.18
CA ASP A 31 -9.79 -19.51 12.40
C ASP A 31 -9.67 -20.55 11.28
N THR A 32 -10.80 -21.12 10.82
CA THR A 32 -10.78 -22.06 9.68
C THR A 32 -10.29 -21.40 8.39
N ILE A 33 -10.72 -20.16 8.13
CA ILE A 33 -10.28 -19.41 6.95
C ILE A 33 -8.79 -19.07 7.06
N CYS A 34 -8.32 -18.61 8.21
CA CYS A 34 -6.90 -18.33 8.44
C CYS A 34 -6.05 -19.60 8.25
N ASN A 35 -6.46 -20.73 8.82
CA ASN A 35 -5.74 -22.00 8.66
C ASN A 35 -5.66 -22.45 7.19
N ILE A 36 -6.71 -22.24 6.40
CA ILE A 36 -6.69 -22.53 4.96
C ILE A 36 -5.71 -21.61 4.25
N ILE A 37 -5.73 -20.31 4.56
CA ILE A 37 -4.81 -19.32 3.98
C ILE A 37 -3.36 -19.67 4.34
N ASP A 38 -3.07 -19.95 5.61
CA ASP A 38 -1.73 -20.31 6.08
C ASP A 38 -1.24 -21.62 5.44
N SER A 39 -2.14 -22.60 5.25
CA SER A 39 -1.80 -23.86 4.58
C SER A 39 -1.54 -23.71 3.08
N ILE A 40 -2.23 -22.79 2.39
CA ILE A 40 -2.12 -22.62 0.93
C ILE A 40 -0.99 -21.66 0.59
N PHE A 41 -0.95 -20.53 1.27
CA PHE A 41 -0.03 -19.45 0.97
C PHE A 41 1.26 -19.54 1.78
N GLY A 42 1.33 -20.44 2.78
CA GLY A 42 2.58 -20.90 3.41
C GLY A 42 3.55 -19.76 3.67
N CYS A 43 3.01 -18.63 4.14
CA CYS A 43 3.81 -17.45 4.37
C CYS A 43 4.30 -17.57 5.80
N ASP A 44 5.24 -18.50 6.02
CA ASP A 44 6.14 -18.40 7.15
C ASP A 44 6.74 -17.00 7.03
N ALA A 45 6.26 -16.07 7.88
CA ALA A 45 6.98 -14.83 8.08
C ALA A 45 8.42 -15.28 8.37
N PRO A 46 9.40 -14.87 7.55
CA PRO A 46 10.77 -15.32 7.77
C PRO A 46 11.07 -15.00 9.22
N ASP A 47 11.44 -16.04 9.98
CA ASP A 47 11.73 -15.85 11.40
C ASP A 47 12.70 -14.68 11.48
N ALA A 48 12.32 -13.63 12.20
CA ALA A 48 13.18 -12.46 12.34
C ALA A 48 14.53 -12.84 13.01
N SER A 49 14.62 -14.05 13.55
CA SER A 49 15.83 -14.70 14.04
C SER A 49 16.76 -15.27 12.97
N GLN A 50 16.34 -15.28 11.69
CA GLN A 50 17.18 -15.73 10.59
C GLN A 50 18.23 -14.64 10.32
N GLU A 51 19.26 -14.64 11.17
CA GLU A 51 20.48 -13.88 10.98
C GLU A 51 21.08 -14.31 9.64
N VAL A 52 20.78 -13.55 8.58
CA VAL A 52 21.58 -13.59 7.36
C VAL A 52 23.00 -13.35 7.84
N LYS A 53 23.88 -14.35 7.72
CA LYS A 53 25.30 -14.26 8.07
C LYS A 53 25.94 -13.13 7.27
N SER A 54 25.80 -11.93 7.78
CA SER A 54 26.32 -10.70 7.22
C SER A 54 27.80 -10.72 7.54
N HIS A 55 28.62 -11.02 6.55
CA HIS A 55 30.05 -10.79 6.67
C HIS A 55 30.24 -9.31 7.03
N ARG A 56 30.94 -9.05 8.15
CA ARG A 56 31.19 -7.70 8.63
C ARG A 56 31.95 -6.92 7.56
N VAL A 57 31.24 -6.09 6.82
CA VAL A 57 31.82 -5.16 5.84
C VAL A 57 32.42 -3.99 6.62
N ASP A 58 33.70 -3.70 6.39
CA ASP A 58 34.35 -2.56 7.05
C ASP A 58 33.65 -1.24 6.66
N ARG A 59 33.50 -0.32 7.61
CA ARG A 59 32.76 0.94 7.44
C ARG A 59 33.32 1.75 6.28
N VAL A 60 34.63 1.72 6.07
CA VAL A 60 35.31 2.40 4.95
C VAL A 60 34.88 1.79 3.62
N THR A 61 34.93 0.46 3.49
CA THR A 61 34.53 -0.23 2.25
C THR A 61 33.05 0.00 1.91
N LYS A 62 32.18 0.04 2.92
CA LYS A 62 30.75 0.39 2.78
C LYS A 62 30.53 1.86 2.36
N ALA A 63 31.37 2.78 2.83
CA ALA A 63 31.27 4.19 2.47
C ALA A 63 31.71 4.43 1.02
N VAL A 64 32.80 3.79 0.58
CA VAL A 64 33.33 3.89 -0.78
C VAL A 64 32.34 3.31 -1.79
N SER A 65 31.75 2.14 -1.51
CA SER A 65 30.74 1.53 -2.39
C SER A 65 29.46 2.37 -2.51
N ARG A 66 29.04 3.03 -1.42
CA ARG A 66 27.90 3.98 -1.46
C ARG A 66 28.21 5.27 -2.22
N ALA A 67 29.46 5.74 -2.20
CA ALA A 67 29.87 6.96 -2.90
C ALA A 67 29.87 6.79 -4.42
N GLY A 68 30.20 5.60 -4.94
CA GLY A 68 30.20 5.29 -6.37
C GLY A 68 28.82 5.35 -7.05
N ASN A 69 27.74 5.14 -6.30
CA ASN A 69 26.37 5.08 -6.84
C ASN A 69 25.62 6.41 -6.89
N LYS A 70 26.22 7.53 -6.44
CA LYS A 70 25.60 8.87 -6.50
C LYS A 70 25.91 9.63 -7.80
N VAL A 71 26.19 8.93 -8.88
CA VAL A 71 26.58 9.54 -10.15
C VAL A 71 25.35 9.75 -11.04
N LYS A 72 24.83 10.98 -10.97
CA LYS A 72 24.29 11.76 -12.10
C LYS A 72 22.94 11.34 -12.73
N GLN A 73 21.85 11.32 -11.98
CA GLN A 73 20.52 11.52 -12.60
C GLN A 73 20.05 12.98 -12.53
N GLU A 74 20.42 13.72 -11.48
CA GLU A 74 19.92 15.09 -11.25
C GLU A 74 20.58 16.17 -12.15
N LYS A 75 21.74 15.91 -12.76
CA LYS A 75 22.49 16.93 -13.50
C LYS A 75 21.88 17.28 -14.87
N VAL A 76 21.17 16.36 -15.51
CA VAL A 76 20.73 16.55 -16.90
C VAL A 76 19.50 17.47 -16.96
N GLU A 77 18.46 17.18 -16.18
CA GLU A 77 17.22 17.96 -16.18
C GLU A 77 17.41 19.38 -15.62
N ARG A 78 18.18 19.53 -14.53
CA ARG A 78 18.50 20.85 -13.95
C ARG A 78 19.17 21.79 -14.95
N LYS A 79 20.03 21.28 -15.83
CA LYS A 79 20.76 22.11 -16.81
C LYS A 79 19.83 22.61 -17.92
N GLN A 80 18.90 21.77 -18.40
CA GLN A 80 17.94 22.16 -19.44
C GLN A 80 16.96 23.22 -18.91
N ASN A 81 16.39 23.01 -17.72
CA ASN A 81 15.46 23.97 -17.09
C ASN A 81 16.12 25.33 -16.82
N ARG A 82 17.38 25.34 -16.38
CA ARG A 82 18.14 26.59 -16.16
C ARG A 82 18.37 27.38 -17.44
N ILE A 83 18.48 26.74 -18.59
CA ILE A 83 18.69 27.44 -19.86
C ILE A 83 17.34 27.94 -20.41
N TYR A 84 16.29 27.10 -20.38
CA TYR A 84 15.01 27.41 -21.00
C TYR A 84 14.16 28.44 -20.23
N TYR A 85 14.19 28.40 -18.89
CA TYR A 85 13.36 29.26 -18.04
C TYR A 85 14.13 30.46 -17.44
N HIS A 86 15.38 30.68 -17.84
CA HIS A 86 16.14 31.84 -17.37
C HIS A 86 15.75 33.09 -18.14
N ASP A 87 15.33 34.13 -17.41
CA ASP A 87 15.06 35.43 -17.99
C ASP A 87 16.37 36.17 -18.25
N ALA A 88 16.81 36.21 -19.50
CA ALA A 88 18.08 36.80 -19.89
C ALA A 88 18.01 38.32 -20.14
N ASN A 89 16.83 38.93 -20.05
CA ASN A 89 16.64 40.33 -20.44
C ASN A 89 16.61 41.29 -19.24
N PRO A 90 17.66 42.09 -19.00
CA PRO A 90 17.69 43.05 -17.89
C PRO A 90 16.72 44.23 -18.08
N LEU A 91 16.22 44.46 -19.31
CA LEU A 91 15.32 45.56 -19.66
C LEU A 91 13.85 45.13 -19.71
N GLY A 92 13.53 43.85 -19.47
CA GLY A 92 12.16 43.35 -19.36
C GLY A 92 11.32 43.33 -20.64
N ASN A 93 11.85 43.77 -21.79
CA ASN A 93 11.17 43.68 -23.09
C ASN A 93 11.08 42.22 -23.56
N LYS A 94 9.98 41.53 -23.21
CA LYS A 94 9.72 40.16 -23.64
C LYS A 94 9.07 40.15 -25.03
N ILE A 95 9.40 39.16 -25.85
CA ILE A 95 8.73 38.94 -27.13
C ILE A 95 7.23 38.75 -26.84
N HIS A 96 6.36 39.46 -27.55
CA HIS A 96 4.91 39.28 -27.44
C HIS A 96 4.47 38.02 -28.22
N ALA A 97 4.57 36.86 -27.58
CA ALA A 97 4.11 35.59 -28.16
C ALA A 97 2.63 35.35 -27.83
N VAL A 98 1.74 35.61 -28.79
CA VAL A 98 0.30 35.31 -28.65
C VAL A 98 0.00 34.01 -29.38
N GLN A 99 -0.24 32.94 -28.63
CA GLN A 99 -0.70 31.67 -29.22
C GLN A 99 -2.14 31.84 -29.75
N LYS A 100 -2.36 31.47 -31.02
CA LYS A 100 -3.69 31.49 -31.66
C LYS A 100 -4.07 30.09 -32.09
N GLN A 101 -5.31 29.68 -31.81
CA GLN A 101 -5.88 28.43 -32.30
C GLN A 101 -6.91 28.72 -33.39
N ARG A 102 -6.90 27.90 -34.45
CA ARG A 102 -7.91 27.96 -35.52
C ARG A 102 -8.83 26.74 -35.40
N GLY A 103 -10.08 26.90 -35.81
CA GLY A 103 -11.05 25.80 -35.86
C GLY A 103 -10.62 24.72 -36.85
N LYS A 104 -11.09 23.49 -36.61
CA LYS A 104 -10.92 22.34 -37.50
C LYS A 104 -12.32 21.77 -37.78
N SER A 105 -12.53 21.23 -38.99
CA SER A 105 -13.72 20.43 -39.27
C SER A 105 -13.47 19.03 -38.73
N ILE A 106 -14.09 18.70 -37.59
CA ILE A 106 -13.97 17.38 -36.95
C ILE A 106 -15.31 16.66 -37.18
N PRO A 107 -15.36 15.61 -38.01
CA PRO A 107 -16.57 14.84 -38.23
C PRO A 107 -17.02 14.17 -36.93
N ALA A 108 -18.32 14.25 -36.64
CA ALA A 108 -18.95 13.40 -35.64
C ALA A 108 -19.66 12.27 -36.39
N TYR A 109 -19.10 11.06 -36.33
CA TYR A 109 -19.86 9.86 -36.70
C TYR A 109 -20.83 9.58 -35.55
N TYR A 110 -22.12 9.62 -35.84
CA TYR A 110 -23.15 9.12 -34.93
C TYR A 110 -23.59 7.75 -35.45
N ASP A 111 -23.67 6.78 -34.54
CA ASP A 111 -24.14 5.41 -34.81
C ASP A 111 -25.63 5.36 -35.18
#